data_AF-A0A1Z9JD00-F1
#
_entry.id   AF-A0A1Z9JD00-F1
#
_cell.length_a   1.000
_cell.length_b   1.000
_cell.length_c   1.000
_cell.angle_alpha   90.00
_cell.angle_beta   90.00
_cell.angle_gamma   90.00
#
_symmetry.space_group_name_H-M   'P 1'
#
loop_
_entity.id
_entity.type
_entity.pdbx_description
1 polymer ?
#
loop_
_entity_poly.entity_id
_entity_poly.type
_entity_poly.pdbx_seq_one_letter_code
_entity_poly.pdbx_strand_id
1 'polypeptide(L)'
;MSAALAGLEGAEGRRPAIVILDFGSQYSELIARRVRETEVYSLVVSHTTTLEQLKALGPRGIILSGGPSSVYAAGAPLCDPGIWDLGIPVLGVCYGMQLMVQQLGGCVEASERGEYGKAPLFVDDPTELLTNVDDGSTMWMSHGDSVQALPDGFTRLAHTDNTPEAAIAHHGRKLYGVQFHPEVVHSTCGMALIRNFIYHVCGCEPDWTTEAFIDEAIADVRARVGSKRVLLALSGGVDSSTLAFLLHKAIGDQL
;
A
#
# COMPACT_ATOMS: atom_id res chain seq x y z
N MET A 1 23.71 -13.36 5.95
CA MET A 1 22.31 -13.02 5.69
C MET A 1 21.48 -14.28 5.83
N SER A 2 20.44 -14.25 6.66
CA SER A 2 19.59 -15.41 6.95
C SER A 2 18.77 -15.80 5.71
N ALA A 3 18.58 -17.10 5.48
CA ALA A 3 17.80 -17.66 4.38
C ALA A 3 16.34 -17.16 4.30
N ALA A 4 15.83 -16.53 5.36
CA ALA A 4 14.50 -15.93 5.42
C ALA A 4 14.32 -14.68 4.52
N LEU A 5 15.41 -14.02 4.13
CA LEU A 5 15.38 -12.80 3.30
C LEU A 5 15.28 -13.08 1.79
N ALA A 6 15.72 -14.26 1.33
CA ALA A 6 15.86 -14.57 -0.09
C ALA A 6 14.53 -14.64 -0.88
N GLY A 7 13.38 -14.68 -0.19
CA GLY A 7 12.05 -14.66 -0.80
C GLY A 7 11.29 -13.34 -0.62
N LEU A 8 11.88 -12.36 0.07
CA LEU A 8 11.26 -11.07 0.40
C LEU A 8 12.08 -9.89 -0.13
N GLU A 9 13.31 -10.12 -0.55
CA GLU A 9 14.03 -9.16 -1.39
C GLU A 9 13.16 -8.91 -2.63
N GLY A 10 12.69 -7.67 -2.80
CA GLY A 10 12.13 -7.21 -4.07
C GLY A 10 13.10 -7.56 -5.19
N ALA A 11 12.59 -7.74 -6.41
CA ALA A 11 13.29 -8.38 -7.53
C ALA A 11 14.73 -7.87 -7.84
N GLU A 12 15.18 -6.75 -7.29
CA GLU A 12 16.37 -6.00 -7.70
C GLU A 12 17.31 -5.55 -6.55
N GLY A 13 17.20 -6.09 -5.34
CA GLY A 13 18.12 -5.73 -4.24
C GLY A 13 17.89 -4.33 -3.62
N ARG A 14 16.89 -3.59 -4.11
CA ARG A 14 16.37 -2.36 -3.52
C ARG A 14 15.34 -2.69 -2.43
N ARG A 15 15.43 -2.02 -1.29
CA ARG A 15 14.43 -2.17 -0.21
C ARG A 15 13.17 -1.38 -0.53
N PRO A 16 11.97 -1.94 -0.32
CA PRO A 16 10.72 -1.21 -0.52
C PRO A 16 10.60 -0.09 0.49
N ALA A 17 10.29 1.11 0.02
CA ALA A 17 9.94 2.22 0.90
C ALA A 17 8.55 1.98 1.51
N ILE A 18 7.65 1.33 0.76
CA ILE A 18 6.29 1.01 1.20
C ILE A 18 6.02 -0.48 1.05
N VAL A 19 5.51 -1.10 2.10
CA VAL A 19 5.01 -2.48 2.05
C VAL A 19 3.49 -2.47 2.11
N ILE A 20 2.86 -3.23 1.22
CA ILE A 20 1.41 -3.39 1.15
C ILE A 20 1.07 -4.80 1.61
N LEU A 21 0.35 -4.92 2.72
CA LEU A 21 -0.16 -6.20 3.20
C LEU A 21 -1.49 -6.50 2.52
N ASP A 22 -1.53 -7.61 1.78
CA ASP A 22 -2.71 -8.06 1.05
C ASP A 22 -3.57 -9.01 1.88
N PHE A 23 -4.81 -8.59 2.16
CA PHE A 23 -5.83 -9.38 2.85
C PHE A 23 -6.83 -10.05 1.88
N GLY A 24 -6.46 -10.16 0.59
CA GLY A 24 -7.31 -10.69 -0.46
C GLY A 24 -8.11 -9.63 -1.19
N SER A 25 -7.65 -8.37 -1.17
CA SER A 25 -8.28 -7.28 -1.92
C SER A 25 -8.11 -7.50 -3.42
N GLN A 26 -9.16 -7.19 -4.19
CA GLN A 26 -9.05 -7.07 -5.64
C GLN A 26 -8.17 -5.87 -6.08
N TYR A 27 -7.84 -4.96 -5.14
CA TYR A 27 -7.15 -3.70 -5.40
C TYR A 27 -5.72 -3.62 -4.84
N SER A 28 -5.17 -4.66 -4.22
CA SER A 28 -3.81 -4.61 -3.64
C SER A 28 -2.74 -4.22 -4.68
N GLU A 29 -2.80 -4.81 -5.87
CA GLU A 29 -1.92 -4.46 -6.99
C GLU A 29 -2.18 -3.04 -7.53
N LEU A 30 -3.42 -2.56 -7.43
CA LEU A 30 -3.76 -1.20 -7.82
C LEU A 30 -3.18 -0.18 -6.82
N ILE A 31 -3.22 -0.45 -5.51
CA ILE A 31 -2.53 0.34 -4.49
C ILE A 31 -1.04 0.38 -4.81
N ALA A 32 -0.41 -0.77 -5.08
CA ALA A 32 1.00 -0.86 -5.42
C ALA A 32 1.35 0.00 -6.64
N ARG A 33 0.53 -0.08 -7.68
CA ARG A 33 0.65 0.76 -8.86
C ARG A 33 0.52 2.24 -8.53
N ARG A 34 -0.47 2.67 -7.74
CA ARG A 34 -0.63 4.09 -7.36
C ARG A 34 0.55 4.63 -6.57
N VAL A 35 1.14 3.83 -5.69
CA VAL A 35 2.38 4.20 -4.99
C VAL A 35 3.55 4.32 -5.97
N ARG A 36 3.67 3.42 -6.95
CA ARG A 36 4.73 3.52 -7.98
C ARG A 36 4.53 4.70 -8.93
N GLU A 37 3.29 5.12 -9.16
CA GLU A 37 2.96 6.37 -9.88
C GLU A 37 3.39 7.64 -9.11
N THR A 38 3.77 7.50 -7.84
CA THR A 38 4.48 8.54 -7.06
C THR A 38 5.99 8.31 -7.02
N GLU A 39 6.56 7.54 -7.96
CA GLU A 39 8.01 7.31 -8.07
C GLU A 39 8.64 6.74 -6.78
N VAL A 40 7.86 5.97 -6.02
CA VAL A 40 8.30 5.31 -4.79
C VAL A 40 8.14 3.80 -4.93
N TYR A 41 9.18 3.05 -4.61
CA TYR A 41 9.14 1.59 -4.71
C TYR A 41 8.23 0.98 -3.64
N SER A 42 7.32 0.11 -4.08
CA SER A 42 6.36 -0.62 -3.25
C SER A 42 6.41 -2.13 -3.50
N LEU A 43 6.24 -2.89 -2.42
CA LEU A 43 6.18 -4.36 -2.44
C LEU A 43 4.87 -4.84 -1.84
N VAL A 44 4.14 -5.69 -2.56
CA VAL A 44 2.95 -6.39 -2.04
C VAL A 44 3.41 -7.69 -1.39
N VAL A 45 2.96 -7.93 -0.17
CA VAL A 45 3.23 -9.17 0.58
C VAL A 45 1.94 -9.68 1.22
N SER A 46 1.92 -10.97 1.58
CA SER A 46 0.75 -11.60 2.22
C SER A 46 0.47 -10.99 3.59
N HIS A 47 -0.80 -10.89 4.01
CA HIS A 47 -1.16 -10.51 5.38
C HIS A 47 -0.54 -11.41 6.46
N THR A 48 -0.08 -12.62 6.11
CA THR A 48 0.62 -13.55 7.00
C THR A 48 2.11 -13.24 7.18
N THR A 49 2.64 -12.21 6.52
CA THR A 49 4.04 -11.76 6.71
C THR A 49 4.26 -11.32 8.16
N THR A 50 5.30 -11.87 8.79
CA THR A 50 5.58 -11.65 10.21
C THR A 50 6.21 -10.29 10.47
N LEU A 51 6.14 -9.82 11.72
CA LEU A 51 6.82 -8.60 12.14
C LEU A 51 8.33 -8.62 11.86
N GLU A 52 8.98 -9.77 12.05
CA GLU A 52 10.42 -9.92 11.79
C GLU A 52 10.75 -9.74 10.31
N GLN A 53 9.92 -10.31 9.43
CA GLN A 53 10.05 -10.15 7.98
C GLN A 53 9.87 -8.68 7.57
N LEU A 54 8.86 -7.99 8.13
CA LEU A 54 8.65 -6.55 7.88
C LEU A 54 9.83 -5.70 8.36
N LYS A 55 10.36 -5.98 9.56
CA LYS A 55 11.56 -5.30 10.07
C LYS A 55 12.78 -5.53 9.18
N ALA A 56 12.91 -6.72 8.62
CA ALA A 56 14.02 -7.08 7.74
C ALA A 56 13.94 -6.35 6.38
N LEU A 57 12.72 -6.09 5.89
CA LEU A 57 12.47 -5.24 4.70
C LEU A 57 12.82 -3.78 4.97
N GLY A 58 12.60 -3.30 6.20
CA GLY A 58 12.88 -1.92 6.63
C GLY A 58 12.07 -0.84 5.89
N PRO A 59 10.72 -0.96 5.77
CA PRO A 59 9.91 0.04 5.09
C PRO A 59 9.83 1.36 5.86
N ARG A 60 9.58 2.45 5.14
CA ARG A 60 9.21 3.75 5.70
C ARG A 60 7.73 3.86 6.04
N GLY A 61 6.87 3.04 5.44
CA GLY A 61 5.45 2.98 5.76
C GLY A 61 4.80 1.68 5.32
N ILE A 62 3.65 1.36 5.92
CA ILE A 62 2.87 0.15 5.63
C ILE A 62 1.46 0.57 5.17
N ILE A 63 0.94 -0.10 4.15
CA ILE A 63 -0.47 0.00 3.76
C ILE A 63 -1.13 -1.36 3.97
N LEU A 64 -2.25 -1.39 4.69
CA LEU A 64 -3.09 -2.57 4.83
C LEU A 64 -4.23 -2.47 3.82
N SER A 65 -4.29 -3.42 2.88
CA SER A 65 -5.31 -3.37 1.84
C SER A 65 -6.69 -3.74 2.36
N GLY A 66 -7.70 -3.58 1.48
CA GLY A 66 -9.04 -4.08 1.73
C GLY A 66 -9.11 -5.61 1.76
N GLY A 67 -10.32 -6.13 1.88
CA GLY A 67 -10.59 -7.56 1.86
C GLY A 67 -12.08 -7.83 1.79
N PRO A 68 -12.51 -8.99 1.28
CA PRO A 68 -13.93 -9.33 1.16
C PRO A 68 -14.57 -9.74 2.49
N SER A 69 -13.77 -9.94 3.54
CA SER A 69 -14.20 -10.50 4.81
C SER A 69 -14.65 -9.42 5.79
N SER A 70 -15.56 -9.78 6.69
CA SER A 70 -15.78 -9.03 7.94
C SER A 70 -14.65 -9.37 8.93
N VAL A 71 -14.20 -8.38 9.72
CA VAL A 71 -13.11 -8.57 10.71
C VAL A 71 -13.48 -9.51 11.86
N TYR A 72 -14.77 -9.80 12.08
CA TYR A 72 -15.24 -10.76 13.09
C TYR A 72 -15.57 -12.15 12.51
N ALA A 73 -15.46 -12.33 11.20
CA ALA A 73 -15.74 -13.63 10.59
C ALA A 73 -14.76 -14.69 11.12
N ALA A 74 -15.23 -15.92 11.31
CA ALA A 74 -14.37 -17.01 11.70
C ALA A 74 -13.28 -17.24 10.63
N GLY A 75 -12.01 -17.14 11.03
CA GLY A 75 -10.87 -17.23 10.11
C GLY A 75 -10.62 -15.95 9.29
N ALA A 76 -11.16 -14.80 9.72
CA ALA A 76 -10.86 -13.52 9.09
C ALA A 76 -9.34 -13.26 9.03
N PRO A 77 -8.81 -12.78 7.89
CA PRO A 77 -7.39 -12.47 7.73
C PRO A 77 -6.85 -11.46 8.75
N LEU A 78 -5.93 -11.89 9.61
CA LEU A 78 -5.25 -10.99 10.56
C LEU A 78 -3.83 -10.67 10.11
N CYS A 79 -3.29 -9.55 10.59
CA CYS A 79 -1.87 -9.24 10.55
C CYS A 79 -1.25 -9.35 11.95
N ASP A 80 0.09 -9.38 11.99
CA ASP A 80 0.85 -9.35 13.22
C ASP A 80 0.57 -8.05 14.02
N PRO A 81 0.04 -8.11 15.25
CA PRO A 81 -0.28 -6.91 16.03
C PRO A 81 0.93 -6.03 16.36
N GLY A 82 2.15 -6.57 16.30
CA GLY A 82 3.35 -5.77 16.53
C GLY A 82 3.59 -4.68 15.49
N ILE A 83 2.86 -4.70 14.36
CA ILE A 83 2.87 -3.64 13.34
C ILE A 83 2.51 -2.27 13.94
N TRP A 84 1.54 -2.22 14.86
CA TRP A 84 1.06 -0.97 15.44
C TRP A 84 2.09 -0.26 16.33
N ASP A 85 3.12 -0.99 16.76
CA ASP A 85 4.16 -0.52 17.66
C ASP A 85 5.53 -0.39 16.97
N LEU A 86 5.58 -0.51 15.64
CA LEU A 86 6.82 -0.36 14.86
C LEU A 86 7.38 1.07 14.86
N GLY A 87 6.55 2.08 15.19
CA GLY A 87 6.94 3.48 15.14
C GLY A 87 7.09 4.04 13.72
N ILE A 88 6.57 3.34 12.71
CA ILE A 88 6.46 3.81 11.33
C ILE A 88 4.99 4.03 10.95
N PRO A 89 4.68 4.92 10.01
CA PRO A 89 3.31 5.15 9.56
C PRO A 89 2.60 3.92 8.99
N VAL A 90 1.30 3.81 9.28
CA VAL A 90 0.44 2.76 8.74
C VAL A 90 -0.84 3.38 8.20
N LEU A 91 -1.25 2.99 6.99
CA LEU A 91 -2.54 3.33 6.38
C LEU A 91 -3.38 2.08 6.20
N GLY A 92 -4.54 2.00 6.87
CA GLY A 92 -5.55 0.98 6.63
C GLY A 92 -6.57 1.42 5.58
N VAL A 93 -6.82 0.59 4.58
CA VAL A 93 -7.84 0.83 3.54
C VAL A 93 -8.98 -0.17 3.69
N CYS A 94 -10.19 0.32 3.87
CA CYS A 94 -11.41 -0.46 4.08
C CYS A 94 -11.23 -1.52 5.18
N TYR A 95 -11.09 -2.80 4.84
CA TYR A 95 -10.79 -3.89 5.78
C TYR A 95 -9.56 -3.59 6.65
N GLY A 96 -8.49 -3.03 6.08
CA GLY A 96 -7.29 -2.68 6.84
C GLY A 96 -7.55 -1.63 7.93
N MET A 97 -8.46 -0.69 7.70
CA MET A 97 -8.90 0.26 8.73
C MET A 97 -9.73 -0.43 9.81
N GLN A 98 -10.65 -1.30 9.42
CA GLN A 98 -11.48 -2.04 10.38
C GLN A 98 -10.65 -2.94 11.29
N LEU A 99 -9.64 -3.63 10.71
CA LEU A 99 -8.71 -4.47 11.45
C LEU A 99 -7.88 -3.65 12.43
N MET A 100 -7.38 -2.48 12.00
CA MET A 100 -6.68 -1.54 12.86
C MET A 100 -7.53 -1.13 14.06
N VAL A 101 -8.78 -0.71 13.83
CA VAL A 101 -9.71 -0.31 14.89
C VAL A 101 -9.95 -1.47 15.86
N GLN A 102 -10.28 -2.66 15.34
CA GLN A 102 -10.55 -3.84 16.16
C GLN A 102 -9.35 -4.23 17.03
N GLN A 103 -8.15 -4.31 16.45
CA GLN A 103 -6.94 -4.74 17.18
C GLN A 103 -6.47 -3.72 18.21
N LEU A 104 -6.81 -2.44 18.04
CA LEU A 104 -6.47 -1.37 18.98
C LEU A 104 -7.55 -1.11 20.04
N GLY A 105 -8.60 -1.94 20.09
CA GLY A 105 -9.61 -1.91 21.14
C GLY A 105 -10.85 -1.07 20.82
N GLY A 106 -11.00 -0.61 19.58
CA GLY A 106 -12.25 -0.03 19.08
C GLY A 106 -13.30 -1.09 18.75
N CYS A 107 -14.45 -0.64 18.25
CA CYS A 107 -15.57 -1.50 17.86
C CYS A 107 -15.92 -1.31 16.39
N VAL A 108 -16.03 -2.41 15.65
CA VAL A 108 -16.56 -2.46 14.29
C VAL A 108 -17.81 -3.34 14.31
N GLU A 109 -18.86 -2.95 13.62
CA GLU A 109 -20.09 -3.75 13.53
C GLU A 109 -20.61 -3.76 12.10
N ALA A 110 -21.42 -4.76 11.77
CA ALA A 110 -22.18 -4.76 10.53
C ALA A 110 -23.07 -3.51 10.49
N SER A 111 -22.94 -2.71 9.44
CA SER A 111 -23.77 -1.53 9.26
C SER A 111 -25.20 -1.95 8.88
N GLU A 112 -26.21 -1.23 9.40
CA GLU A 112 -27.59 -1.40 8.96
C GLU A 112 -27.75 -1.10 7.46
N ARG A 113 -26.88 -0.21 6.93
CA ARG A 113 -26.80 0.17 5.52
C ARG A 113 -25.34 0.15 5.09
N GLY A 114 -24.93 -0.93 4.42
CA GLY A 114 -23.64 -0.95 3.74
C GLY A 114 -23.56 0.17 2.68
N GLU A 115 -22.38 0.73 2.50
CA GLU A 115 -22.15 1.82 1.55
C GLU A 115 -21.27 1.31 0.39
N TYR A 116 -21.85 1.33 -0.81
CA TYR A 116 -21.23 0.82 -2.03
C TYR A 116 -21.37 1.83 -3.16
N GLY A 117 -20.23 2.25 -3.72
CA GLY A 117 -20.17 3.18 -4.83
C GLY A 117 -19.72 4.58 -4.42
N LYS A 118 -20.16 5.59 -5.15
CA LYS A 118 -19.71 6.97 -4.97
C LYS A 118 -20.42 7.64 -3.79
N ALA A 119 -19.65 8.23 -2.88
CA ALA A 119 -20.17 9.07 -1.80
C ALA A 119 -19.37 10.38 -1.71
N PRO A 120 -20.01 11.51 -1.35
CA PRO A 120 -19.29 12.73 -0.99
C PRO A 120 -18.60 12.53 0.36
N LEU A 121 -17.32 12.92 0.44
CA LEU A 121 -16.54 12.92 1.67
C LEU A 121 -16.55 14.32 2.28
N PHE A 122 -17.05 14.46 3.50
CA PHE A 122 -17.02 15.69 4.28
C PHE A 122 -15.77 15.71 5.15
N VAL A 123 -14.90 16.70 4.95
CA VAL A 123 -13.59 16.76 5.61
C VAL A 123 -13.72 17.55 6.91
N ASP A 124 -13.48 16.87 8.04
CA ASP A 124 -13.51 17.46 9.38
C ASP A 124 -12.12 18.02 9.76
N ASP A 125 -11.05 17.35 9.34
CA ASP A 125 -9.66 17.77 9.55
C ASP A 125 -8.88 17.67 8.22
N PRO A 126 -8.54 18.79 7.57
CA PRO A 126 -7.87 18.82 6.27
C PRO A 126 -6.34 18.70 6.37
N THR A 127 -5.78 18.27 7.51
CA THR A 127 -4.33 18.20 7.71
C THR A 127 -3.74 16.83 7.36
N GLU A 128 -2.41 16.78 7.24
CA GLU A 128 -1.63 15.57 6.98
C GLU A 128 -2.20 14.74 5.83
N LEU A 129 -2.87 13.62 6.14
CA LEU A 129 -3.45 12.68 5.18
C LEU A 129 -4.44 13.35 4.22
N LEU A 130 -5.22 14.33 4.69
CA LEU A 130 -6.28 14.98 3.91
C LEU A 130 -5.89 16.35 3.36
N THR A 131 -4.60 16.70 3.39
CA THR A 131 -4.12 17.94 2.76
C THR A 131 -4.47 17.96 1.26
N ASN A 132 -5.09 19.04 0.77
CA ASN A 132 -5.56 19.14 -0.63
C ASN A 132 -6.59 18.06 -1.04
N VAL A 133 -7.31 17.47 -0.09
CA VAL A 133 -8.54 16.72 -0.36
C VAL A 133 -9.70 17.71 -0.21
N ASP A 134 -10.41 17.96 -1.30
CA ASP A 134 -11.50 18.93 -1.30
C ASP A 134 -12.69 18.40 -0.48
N ASP A 135 -13.31 19.30 0.29
CA ASP A 135 -14.55 19.02 1.00
C ASP A 135 -15.69 18.74 -0.02
N GLY A 136 -16.43 17.66 0.22
CA GLY A 136 -17.43 17.13 -0.71
C GLY A 136 -16.86 16.36 -1.90
N SER A 137 -15.54 16.07 -1.93
CA SER A 137 -14.93 15.26 -2.98
C SER A 137 -15.54 13.86 -3.05
N THR A 138 -15.66 13.33 -4.27
CA THR A 138 -16.24 11.99 -4.46
C THR A 138 -15.21 10.92 -4.14
N MET A 139 -15.58 9.99 -3.23
CA MET A 139 -14.81 8.81 -2.87
C MET A 139 -15.59 7.51 -3.18
N TRP A 140 -14.86 6.41 -3.38
CA TRP A 140 -15.44 5.10 -3.67
C TRP A 140 -15.52 4.23 -2.41
N MET A 141 -16.74 4.03 -1.92
CA MET A 141 -17.07 3.20 -0.77
C MET A 141 -17.30 1.74 -1.21
N SER A 142 -16.89 0.77 -0.39
CA SER A 142 -17.14 -0.64 -0.64
C SER A 142 -17.09 -1.47 0.64
N HIS A 143 -18.07 -1.28 1.53
CA HIS A 143 -18.08 -1.96 2.83
C HIS A 143 -19.49 -2.26 3.35
N GLY A 144 -19.60 -3.40 4.05
CA GLY A 144 -20.80 -3.77 4.82
C GLY A 144 -20.69 -3.44 6.30
N ASP A 145 -19.46 -3.35 6.83
CA ASP A 145 -19.19 -3.06 8.24
C ASP A 145 -18.79 -1.58 8.42
N SER A 146 -19.04 -1.02 9.59
CA SER A 146 -18.65 0.35 9.96
C SER A 146 -18.08 0.39 11.37
N VAL A 147 -17.16 1.33 11.60
CA VAL A 147 -16.64 1.63 12.93
C VAL A 147 -17.74 2.27 13.79
N GLN A 148 -17.96 1.72 14.98
CA GLN A 148 -18.94 2.22 15.97
C GLN A 148 -18.26 2.95 17.13
N ALA A 149 -17.05 2.53 17.48
CA ALA A 149 -16.24 3.18 18.51
C ALA A 149 -14.79 3.24 18.07
N LEU A 150 -14.22 4.44 18.07
CA LEU A 150 -12.80 4.63 17.79
C LEU A 150 -11.95 4.12 18.97
N PRO A 151 -10.75 3.58 18.71
CA PRO A 151 -9.79 3.29 19.76
C PRO A 151 -9.32 4.58 20.45
N ASP A 152 -8.82 4.46 21.68
CA ASP A 152 -8.29 5.60 22.43
C ASP A 152 -7.19 6.34 21.65
N GLY A 153 -7.29 7.67 21.63
CA GLY A 153 -6.32 8.54 20.94
C GLY A 153 -6.55 8.69 19.43
N PHE A 154 -7.51 7.98 18.85
CA PHE A 154 -7.94 8.24 17.47
C PHE A 154 -8.92 9.40 17.39
N THR A 155 -8.82 10.16 16.31
CA THR A 155 -9.73 11.23 15.92
C THR A 155 -10.30 10.95 14.54
N ARG A 156 -11.50 11.45 14.30
CA ARG A 156 -12.10 11.51 12.97
C ARG A 156 -11.42 12.58 12.15
N LEU A 157 -11.12 12.25 10.89
CA LEU A 157 -10.63 13.19 9.88
C LEU A 157 -11.70 13.55 8.85
N ALA A 158 -12.61 12.63 8.54
CA ALA A 158 -13.69 12.85 7.59
C ALA A 158 -14.85 11.85 7.80
N HIS A 159 -16.03 12.21 7.29
CA HIS A 159 -17.23 11.38 7.32
C HIS A 159 -17.99 11.41 5.98
N THR A 160 -18.93 10.48 5.81
CA THR A 160 -20.01 10.55 4.81
C THR A 160 -21.36 10.57 5.52
N ASP A 161 -22.45 10.70 4.76
CA ASP A 161 -23.81 10.61 5.32
C ASP A 161 -24.10 9.25 6.00
N ASN A 162 -23.50 8.16 5.51
CA ASN A 162 -23.73 6.80 6.05
C ASN A 162 -22.54 6.25 6.85
N THR A 163 -21.36 6.85 6.75
CA THR A 163 -20.12 6.37 7.36
C THR A 163 -19.52 7.47 8.24
N PRO A 164 -19.86 7.49 9.55
CA PRO A 164 -19.39 8.53 10.47
C PRO A 164 -17.87 8.59 10.58
N GLU A 165 -17.19 7.44 10.52
CA GLU A 165 -15.73 7.35 10.59
C GLU A 165 -15.18 6.96 9.22
N ALA A 166 -15.33 7.84 8.23
CA ALA A 166 -14.88 7.56 6.86
C ALA A 166 -13.36 7.69 6.71
N ALA A 167 -12.74 8.58 7.48
CA ALA A 167 -11.29 8.64 7.66
C ALA A 167 -10.96 8.93 9.13
N ILE A 168 -9.94 8.26 9.65
CA ILE A 168 -9.52 8.34 11.05
C ILE A 168 -8.00 8.45 11.16
N ALA A 169 -7.51 9.02 12.26
CA ALA A 169 -6.09 9.04 12.54
C ALA A 169 -5.77 9.00 14.03
N HIS A 170 -4.62 8.43 14.35
CA HIS A 170 -3.89 8.66 15.58
C HIS A 170 -2.57 9.36 15.24
N HIS A 171 -2.59 10.69 15.15
CA HIS A 171 -1.44 11.51 14.71
C HIS A 171 -0.14 11.18 15.44
N GLY A 172 -0.17 11.04 16.78
CA GLY A 172 1.02 10.73 17.57
C GLY A 172 1.70 9.38 17.26
N ARG A 173 0.93 8.40 16.74
CA ARG A 173 1.42 7.08 16.34
C ARG A 173 1.50 6.93 14.82
N LYS A 174 1.08 7.96 14.06
CA LYS A 174 0.99 7.96 12.59
C LYS A 174 0.20 6.78 12.02
N LEU A 175 -0.89 6.42 12.69
CA LEU A 175 -1.82 5.39 12.24
C LEU A 175 -3.00 6.09 11.58
N TYR A 176 -3.32 5.70 10.36
CA TYR A 176 -4.39 6.31 9.56
C TYR A 176 -5.29 5.22 9.01
N GLY A 177 -6.58 5.50 8.91
CA GLY A 177 -7.56 4.60 8.32
C GLY A 177 -8.49 5.35 7.37
N VAL A 178 -8.85 4.72 6.26
CA VAL A 178 -9.90 5.19 5.36
C VAL A 178 -10.88 4.07 5.05
N GLN A 179 -12.18 4.35 5.06
CA GLN A 179 -13.24 3.39 4.79
C GLN A 179 -13.63 3.33 3.30
N PHE A 180 -12.97 4.15 2.47
CA PHE A 180 -13.06 4.21 1.01
C PHE A 180 -11.76 3.73 0.34
N HIS A 181 -11.81 3.55 -0.97
CA HIS A 181 -10.68 3.12 -1.81
C HIS A 181 -10.03 4.30 -2.54
N PRO A 182 -8.97 4.93 -2.01
CA PRO A 182 -8.29 6.05 -2.69
C PRO A 182 -7.56 5.62 -3.98
N GLU A 183 -7.29 4.33 -4.17
CA GLU A 183 -6.53 3.80 -5.30
C GLU A 183 -7.33 3.73 -6.62
N VAL A 184 -8.66 3.75 -6.52
CA VAL A 184 -9.56 3.63 -7.67
C VAL A 184 -9.83 4.98 -8.33
N VAL A 185 -10.01 4.98 -9.65
CA VAL A 185 -10.23 6.20 -10.44
C VAL A 185 -11.51 6.96 -10.07
N HIS A 186 -12.48 6.30 -9.44
CA HIS A 186 -13.72 6.94 -8.99
C HIS A 186 -13.51 7.87 -7.79
N SER A 187 -12.43 7.68 -7.03
CA SER A 187 -12.04 8.54 -5.91
C SER A 187 -11.27 9.75 -6.44
N THR A 188 -11.98 10.86 -6.64
CA THR A 188 -11.48 12.06 -7.33
C THR A 188 -10.25 12.69 -6.68
N CYS A 189 -10.15 12.63 -5.35
CA CYS A 189 -8.99 13.10 -4.58
C CYS A 189 -8.10 11.96 -4.03
N GLY A 190 -8.30 10.72 -4.50
CA GLY A 190 -7.59 9.54 -3.97
C GLY A 190 -6.07 9.60 -4.16
N MET A 191 -5.59 10.09 -5.30
CA MET A 191 -4.15 10.28 -5.53
C MET A 191 -3.53 11.40 -4.67
N ALA A 192 -4.29 12.42 -4.31
CA ALA A 192 -3.81 13.45 -3.38
C ALA A 192 -3.55 12.83 -2.00
N LEU A 193 -4.51 12.04 -1.50
CA LEU A 193 -4.37 11.30 -0.25
C LEU A 193 -3.18 10.35 -0.26
N ILE A 194 -3.02 9.55 -1.32
CA ILE A 194 -1.88 8.63 -1.45
C ILE A 194 -0.55 9.42 -1.40
N ARG A 195 -0.44 10.53 -2.15
CA ARG A 195 0.76 11.38 -2.10
C ARG A 195 1.03 11.95 -0.72
N ASN A 196 0.00 12.36 0.01
CA ASN A 196 0.15 12.85 1.38
C ASN A 196 0.71 11.77 2.29
N PHE A 197 0.16 10.55 2.22
CA PHE A 197 0.68 9.44 3.00
C PHE A 197 2.14 9.12 2.65
N ILE A 198 2.47 9.06 1.36
CA ILE A 198 3.82 8.72 0.90
C ILE A 198 4.85 9.81 1.25
N TYR A 199 4.59 11.06 0.88
CA TYR A 199 5.60 12.12 0.99
C TYR A 199 5.57 12.83 2.33
N HIS A 200 4.39 13.14 2.85
CA HIS A 200 4.28 13.96 4.07
C HIS A 200 4.29 13.11 5.33
N VAL A 201 3.56 11.99 5.34
CA VAL A 201 3.47 11.13 6.52
C VAL A 201 4.68 10.20 6.62
N CYS A 202 5.03 9.48 5.54
CA CYS A 202 6.16 8.55 5.51
C CYS A 202 7.50 9.22 5.24
N GLY A 203 7.53 10.46 4.76
CA GLY A 203 8.78 11.15 4.42
C GLY A 203 9.54 10.47 3.28
N CYS A 204 8.83 9.87 2.33
CA CYS A 204 9.44 9.26 1.17
C CYS A 204 9.93 10.32 0.18
N GLU A 205 10.96 9.98 -0.58
CA GLU A 205 11.47 10.77 -1.70
C GLU A 205 11.17 10.03 -3.01
N PRO A 206 10.89 10.74 -4.12
CA PRO A 206 10.64 10.15 -5.42
C PRO A 206 11.96 9.64 -6.05
N ASP A 207 12.45 8.53 -5.53
CA ASP A 207 13.77 7.96 -5.85
C ASP A 207 13.70 6.72 -6.76
N TRP A 208 12.50 6.31 -7.15
CA TRP A 208 12.22 5.18 -8.03
C TRP A 208 11.66 5.67 -9.37
N THR A 209 12.54 6.20 -10.20
CA THR A 209 12.23 6.60 -11.57
C THR A 209 12.56 5.47 -12.55
N THR A 210 11.97 5.50 -13.75
CA THR A 210 12.27 4.52 -14.80
C THR A 210 13.75 4.52 -15.19
N GLU A 211 14.41 5.67 -15.17
CA GLU A 211 15.84 5.78 -15.45
C GLU A 211 16.69 5.10 -14.37
N ALA A 212 16.40 5.39 -13.10
CA ALA A 212 17.09 4.74 -11.97
C ALA A 212 16.90 3.21 -12.00
N PHE A 213 15.68 2.75 -12.30
CA PHE A 213 15.38 1.33 -12.47
C PHE A 213 16.20 0.69 -13.59
N ILE A 214 16.30 1.32 -14.75
CA ILE A 214 17.06 0.79 -15.89
C ILE A 214 18.53 0.64 -15.51
N ASP A 215 19.11 1.62 -14.83
CA ASP A 215 20.52 1.58 -14.43
C ASP A 215 20.80 0.50 -13.37
N GLU A 216 19.90 0.35 -12.39
CA GLU A 216 19.95 -0.73 -11.39
C GLU A 216 19.84 -2.12 -12.04
N ALA A 217 18.87 -2.31 -12.93
CA ALA A 217 18.67 -3.57 -13.64
C ALA A 217 19.87 -3.94 -14.52
N ILE A 218 20.49 -2.95 -15.20
CA ILE A 218 21.71 -3.16 -15.98
C ILE A 218 22.86 -3.63 -15.09
N ALA A 219 23.03 -3.00 -13.92
CA ALA A 219 24.09 -3.35 -12.97
C ALA A 219 23.89 -4.76 -12.41
N ASP A 220 22.67 -5.12 -12.02
CA ASP A 220 22.32 -6.45 -11.51
C ASP A 220 22.53 -7.54 -12.57
N VAL A 221 22.06 -7.31 -13.80
CA VAL A 221 22.29 -8.25 -14.93
C VAL A 221 23.78 -8.46 -15.15
N ARG A 222 24.59 -7.40 -15.20
CA ARG A 222 26.05 -7.52 -15.36
C ARG A 222 26.69 -8.33 -14.25
N ALA A 223 26.29 -8.08 -13.00
CA ALA A 223 26.82 -8.79 -11.83
C ALA A 223 26.44 -10.28 -11.84
N ARG A 224 25.20 -10.61 -12.19
CA ARG A 224 24.70 -12.00 -12.24
C ARG A 224 25.25 -12.80 -13.41
N VAL A 225 25.35 -12.19 -14.59
CA VAL A 225 25.82 -12.87 -15.82
C VAL A 225 27.34 -13.00 -15.82
N GLY A 226 28.06 -11.96 -15.41
CA GLY A 226 29.52 -11.93 -15.42
C GLY A 226 30.08 -12.10 -16.83
N SER A 227 30.68 -13.25 -17.10
CA SER A 227 31.28 -13.61 -18.39
C SER A 227 30.51 -14.70 -19.14
N LYS A 228 29.32 -15.08 -18.67
CA LYS A 228 28.50 -16.12 -19.30
C LYS A 228 27.72 -15.55 -20.48
N ARG A 229 27.17 -16.42 -21.33
CA ARG A 229 26.23 -16.02 -22.38
C ARG A 229 24.79 -16.24 -21.93
N VAL A 230 23.88 -15.38 -22.39
CA VAL A 230 22.45 -15.45 -22.11
C VAL A 230 21.73 -15.82 -23.40
N LEU A 231 20.76 -16.72 -23.33
CA LEU A 231 19.87 -17.03 -24.45
C LEU A 231 18.49 -16.43 -24.16
N LEU A 232 17.95 -15.67 -25.10
CA LEU A 232 16.61 -15.09 -25.01
C LEU A 232 15.72 -15.59 -26.14
N ALA A 233 14.52 -16.06 -25.80
CA ALA A 233 13.47 -16.31 -26.79
C ALA A 233 12.71 -15.00 -27.07
N LEU A 234 12.83 -14.49 -28.30
CA LEU A 234 12.17 -13.26 -28.74
C LEU A 234 10.85 -13.59 -29.45
N SER A 235 9.72 -13.19 -28.86
CA SER A 235 8.39 -13.41 -29.44
C SER A 235 7.87 -12.23 -30.26
N GLY A 236 8.51 -11.06 -30.13
CA GLY A 236 8.02 -9.78 -30.67
C GLY A 236 7.00 -9.06 -29.77
N GLY A 237 6.61 -9.69 -28.66
CA GLY A 237 5.81 -9.02 -27.61
C GLY A 237 6.60 -7.95 -26.88
N VAL A 238 5.89 -7.00 -26.25
CA VAL A 238 6.47 -5.85 -25.52
C VAL A 238 7.47 -6.32 -24.46
N ASP A 239 7.12 -7.33 -23.66
CA ASP A 239 7.99 -7.83 -22.59
C ASP A 239 9.29 -8.42 -23.14
N SER A 240 9.18 -9.33 -24.12
CA SER A 240 10.36 -9.98 -24.72
C SER A 240 11.27 -8.98 -25.44
N SER A 241 10.69 -7.96 -26.08
CA SER A 241 11.44 -6.91 -26.78
C SER A 241 12.12 -5.95 -25.80
N THR A 242 11.46 -5.61 -24.70
CA THR A 242 12.02 -4.77 -23.64
C THR A 242 13.16 -5.50 -22.93
N LEU A 243 12.98 -6.78 -22.61
CA LEU A 243 14.03 -7.62 -22.02
C LEU A 243 15.23 -7.76 -22.98
N ALA A 244 14.99 -7.96 -24.28
CA ALA A 244 16.07 -8.01 -25.28
C ALA A 244 16.89 -6.71 -25.30
N PHE A 245 16.22 -5.56 -25.30
CA PHE A 245 16.88 -4.26 -25.27
C PHE A 245 17.68 -4.06 -23.98
N LEU A 246 17.11 -4.42 -22.83
CA LEU A 246 17.76 -4.29 -21.53
C LEU A 246 18.99 -5.19 -21.40
N LEU A 247 18.88 -6.46 -21.82
CA LEU A 247 20.01 -7.39 -21.85
C LEU A 247 21.09 -6.90 -22.83
N HIS A 248 20.72 -6.44 -24.02
CA HIS A 248 21.71 -5.90 -24.96
C HIS A 248 22.45 -4.68 -24.39
N LYS A 249 21.75 -3.76 -23.72
CA LYS A 249 22.37 -2.60 -23.05
C LYS A 249 23.29 -3.04 -21.88
N ALA A 250 22.95 -4.13 -21.20
CA ALA A 250 23.71 -4.64 -20.07
C ALA A 250 24.96 -5.43 -20.50
N ILE A 251 24.83 -6.40 -21.39
CA ILE A 251 25.85 -7.42 -21.67
C ILE A 251 26.27 -7.52 -23.15
N GLY A 252 25.71 -6.69 -24.03
CA GLY A 252 26.11 -6.59 -25.44
C GLY A 252 26.07 -7.94 -26.16
N ASP A 253 27.21 -8.36 -26.69
CA ASP A 253 27.39 -9.58 -27.51
C ASP A 253 27.32 -10.91 -26.71
N GLN A 254 27.14 -10.83 -25.39
CA GLN A 254 26.88 -12.00 -24.55
C GLN A 254 25.43 -12.50 -24.67
N LEU A 255 24.52 -11.70 -25.24
CA LEU A 255 23.15 -12.08 -25.59
C LEU A 255 23.08 -12.93 -26.88
#